data_AF-G1WL97-F1
#
_entry.id   AF-G1WL97-F1
#
_cell.length_a   1.000
_cell.length_b   1.000
_cell.length_c   1.000
_cell.angle_alpha   90.00
_cell.angle_beta   90.00
_cell.angle_gamma   90.00
#
_symmetry.space_group_name_H-M   'P 1'
#
loop_
_entity.id
_entity.type
_entity.pdbx_description
1 polymer ?
#
loop_
_entity_poly.entity_id
_entity_poly.type
_entity_poly.pdbx_seq_one_letter_code
_entity_poly.pdbx_strand_id
1 'polypeptide(L)'
;MMISPESYIAQFEDAPYSELIRARAELVAELAELESYFELGQREEQYIAVSPSEDTRYKMGLEYLVALIGFMIERAPELTGEGCAACEDDDEERGD
;
A
#
# COMPACT_ATOMS: atom_id res chain seq x y z
N MET A 1 4.69 11.46 -15.80
CA MET A 1 3.80 12.19 -14.87
C MET A 1 3.92 11.47 -13.54
N MET A 2 4.26 12.17 -12.46
CA MET A 2 4.26 11.57 -11.12
C MET A 2 2.81 11.48 -10.66
N ILE A 3 2.39 10.33 -10.15
CA ILE A 3 1.05 10.14 -9.58
C ILE A 3 1.04 10.66 -8.14
N SER A 4 -0.04 11.31 -7.71
CA SER A 4 -0.16 11.73 -6.31
C SER A 4 -0.39 10.51 -5.41
N PRO A 5 -0.09 10.57 -4.11
CA PRO A 5 -0.42 9.49 -3.18
C PRO A 5 -1.91 9.10 -3.22
N GLU A 6 -2.82 10.06 -3.38
CA GLU A 6 -4.25 9.80 -3.52
C GLU A 6 -4.55 9.02 -4.81
N SER A 7 -3.89 9.38 -5.92
CA SER A 7 -4.02 8.65 -7.19
C SER A 7 -3.43 7.24 -7.10
N TYR A 8 -2.37 7.06 -6.31
CA TYR A 8 -1.79 5.76 -6.01
C TYR A 8 -2.70 4.88 -5.14
N ILE A 9 -3.52 5.46 -4.26
CA ILE A 9 -4.52 4.68 -3.51
C ILE A 9 -5.76 4.38 -4.34
N ALA A 10 -6.17 5.27 -5.24
CA ALA A 10 -7.35 5.09 -6.08
C ALA A 10 -7.33 3.79 -6.93
N GLN A 11 -6.14 3.30 -7.31
CA GLN A 11 -6.01 2.00 -8.01
C GLN A 11 -6.36 0.78 -7.14
N PHE A 12 -6.49 0.96 -5.82
CA PHE A 12 -6.77 -0.11 -4.85
C PHE A 12 -8.16 -0.02 -4.22
N GLU A 13 -8.99 0.95 -4.61
CA GLU A 13 -10.32 1.19 -4.02
C GLU A 13 -11.16 -0.11 -4.00
N ASP A 14 -11.23 -0.80 -5.13
CA ASP A 14 -11.96 -2.06 -5.30
C ASP A 14 -11.08 -3.32 -5.18
N ALA A 15 -9.80 -3.17 -4.85
CA ALA A 15 -8.89 -4.32 -4.76
C ALA A 15 -9.16 -5.16 -3.51
N PRO A 16 -8.99 -6.49 -3.54
CA PRO A 16 -9.09 -7.30 -2.32
C PRO A 16 -7.94 -6.97 -1.35
N TYR A 17 -8.15 -7.15 -0.05
CA TYR A 17 -7.14 -6.84 0.97
C TYR A 17 -5.78 -7.55 0.73
N SER A 18 -5.79 -8.73 0.10
CA SER A 18 -4.57 -9.45 -0.30
C SER A 18 -3.68 -8.67 -1.27
N GLU A 19 -4.29 -7.89 -2.17
CA GLU A 19 -3.58 -7.02 -3.11
C GLU A 19 -2.92 -5.85 -2.37
N LEU A 20 -3.56 -5.32 -1.31
CA LEU A 20 -2.95 -4.29 -0.46
C LEU A 20 -1.71 -4.83 0.27
N ILE A 21 -1.77 -6.07 0.76
CA ILE A 21 -0.63 -6.73 1.39
C ILE A 21 0.52 -6.89 0.40
N ARG A 22 0.23 -7.31 -0.84
CA ARG A 22 1.24 -7.44 -1.90
C ARG A 22 1.85 -6.09 -2.25
N ALA A 23 1.03 -5.08 -2.52
CA ALA A 23 1.49 -3.73 -2.85
C ALA A 23 2.38 -3.15 -1.75
N ARG A 24 2.04 -3.36 -0.48
CA ARG A 24 2.89 -2.95 0.66
C ARG A 24 4.24 -3.65 0.63
N ALA A 25 4.27 -4.96 0.37
CA ALA A 25 5.51 -5.73 0.34
C ALA A 25 6.42 -5.30 -0.81
N GLU A 26 5.86 -5.09 -2.00
CA GLU A 26 6.58 -4.61 -3.18
C GLU A 26 7.15 -3.21 -2.93
N LEU A 27 6.35 -2.28 -2.40
CA LEU A 27 6.78 -0.92 -2.13
C LEU A 27 7.89 -0.86 -1.06
N VAL A 28 7.79 -1.68 0.00
CA VAL A 28 8.86 -1.77 1.02
C VAL A 28 10.14 -2.35 0.42
N ALA A 29 10.05 -3.33 -0.49
CA ALA A 29 11.23 -3.86 -1.17
C ALA A 29 11.91 -2.80 -2.05
N GLU A 30 11.14 -2.02 -2.82
CA GLU A 30 11.67 -0.92 -3.64
C GLU A 30 12.36 0.15 -2.79
N LEU A 31 11.78 0.51 -1.65
CA LEU A 31 12.39 1.45 -0.70
C LEU A 31 13.71 0.91 -0.14
N ALA A 32 13.76 -0.37 0.24
CA ALA A 32 14.97 -1.00 0.74
C ALA A 32 16.11 -1.04 -0.31
N GLU A 33 15.78 -1.21 -1.59
CA GLU A 33 16.76 -1.10 -2.68
C GLU A 33 17.33 0.32 -2.80
N LEU A 34 16.48 1.34 -2.69
CA LEU A 34 16.90 2.75 -2.72
C LEU A 34 17.75 3.11 -1.50
N GLU A 35 17.34 2.66 -0.30
CA GLU A 35 18.11 2.83 0.94
C GLU A 35 19.50 2.20 0.82
N SER A 36 19.57 0.97 0.32
CA SER A 36 20.84 0.27 0.06
C SER A 36 21.72 1.03 -0.93
N TYR A 37 21.12 1.59 -2.00
CA TYR A 37 21.83 2.44 -2.95
C TYR A 37 22.41 3.69 -2.30
N PHE A 38 21.69 4.33 -1.38
CA PHE A 38 22.21 5.48 -0.64
C PHE A 38 23.31 5.12 0.36
N GLU A 39 23.20 3.97 1.04
CA GLU A 39 24.18 3.50 2.03
C GLU A 39 25.51 3.06 1.43
N LEU A 40 25.49 2.41 0.25
CA LEU A 40 26.70 1.91 -0.41
C LEU A 40 27.58 3.04 -0.99
N GLY A 41 27.12 4.29 -0.88
CA GLY A 41 27.72 5.45 -1.51
C GLY A 41 27.48 5.41 -3.01
N GLN A 42 27.19 6.57 -3.61
CA GLN A 42 27.04 6.69 -5.07
C GLN A 42 28.32 6.20 -5.74
N ARG A 43 28.38 4.92 -6.12
CA ARG A 43 29.38 4.44 -7.08
C ARG A 43 29.18 5.32 -8.30
N GLU A 44 30.29 5.88 -8.79
CA GLU A 44 30.37 6.70 -9.99
C GLU A 44 29.96 5.90 -11.25
N GLU A 45 28.76 5.32 -11.27
CA GLU A 45 28.14 4.77 -12.45
C GLU A 45 27.53 5.95 -13.19
N GLN A 46 27.94 6.07 -14.45
CA GLN A 46 27.56 7.13 -15.37
C GLN A 46 26.11 7.54 -15.15
N TYR A 47 25.92 8.75 -14.63
CA TYR A 47 24.62 9.39 -14.43
C TYR A 47 23.89 9.48 -15.77
N ILE A 48 23.22 8.40 -16.18
CA ILE A 48 22.06 8.51 -17.03
C ILE A 48 21.07 9.25 -16.15
N ALA A 49 20.68 10.47 -16.53
CA ALA A 49 19.68 11.24 -15.81
C ALA A 49 18.33 10.51 -15.92
N VAL A 50 18.13 9.47 -15.12
CA VAL A 50 16.87 8.78 -14.98
C VAL A 50 15.97 9.74 -14.21
N SER A 51 14.88 10.15 -14.85
CA SER A 51 13.87 11.00 -14.24
C SER A 51 12.68 10.11 -13.86
N PRO A 52 12.20 10.15 -12.59
CA PRO A 52 12.71 10.93 -11.47
C PRO A 52 14.04 10.41 -10.89
N SER A 53 14.78 11.30 -10.23
CA SER A 53 15.96 10.93 -9.42
C SER A 53 15.60 9.95 -8.32
N GLU A 54 16.59 9.19 -7.86
CA GLU A 54 16.45 8.22 -6.77
C GLU A 54 15.93 8.88 -5.49
N ASP A 55 16.41 10.08 -5.14
CA ASP A 55 15.93 10.87 -4.00
C ASP A 55 14.42 11.20 -4.13
N THR A 56 13.99 11.59 -5.34
CA THR A 56 12.58 11.88 -5.60
C THR A 56 11.73 10.60 -5.50
N ARG A 57 12.22 9.50 -6.10
CA ARG A 57 11.56 8.19 -6.03
C ARG A 57 11.42 7.70 -4.60
N TYR A 58 12.46 7.87 -3.78
CA TYR A 58 12.46 7.47 -2.38
C TYR A 58 11.45 8.27 -1.56
N LYS A 59 11.48 9.61 -1.67
CA LYS A 59 10.50 10.46 -0.96
C LYS A 59 9.06 10.14 -1.35
N MET A 60 8.79 9.96 -2.65
CA MET A 60 7.46 9.56 -3.11
C MET A 60 7.07 8.17 -2.63
N GLY A 61 7.99 7.19 -2.66
CA GLY A 61 7.73 5.85 -2.16
C GLY A 61 7.34 5.84 -0.68
N LEU A 62 7.96 6.70 0.13
CA LEU A 62 7.57 6.90 1.53
C LEU A 62 6.16 7.51 1.64
N GLU A 63 5.82 8.51 0.83
CA GLU A 63 4.48 9.10 0.80
C GLU A 63 3.41 8.08 0.38
N TYR A 64 3.69 7.25 -0.62
CA TYR A 64 2.82 6.15 -1.04
C TYR A 64 2.66 5.11 0.06
N LEU A 65 3.74 4.79 0.78
CA LEU A 65 3.69 3.83 1.88
C LEU A 65 2.82 4.37 3.02
N VAL A 66 2.96 5.64 3.39
CA VAL A 66 2.11 6.29 4.40
C VAL A 66 0.64 6.23 3.98
N ALA A 67 0.33 6.60 2.74
CA ALA A 67 -1.04 6.56 2.23
C ALA A 67 -1.61 5.13 2.22
N LEU A 68 -0.81 4.14 1.80
CA LEU A 68 -1.23 2.74 1.72
C LEU A 68 -1.48 2.16 3.11
N ILE A 69 -0.62 2.45 4.09
CA ILE A 69 -0.83 2.02 5.47
C ILE A 69 -2.11 2.65 6.05
N GLY A 70 -2.36 3.93 5.80
CA GLY A 70 -3.62 4.58 6.19
C GLY A 70 -4.84 3.85 5.63
N PHE A 71 -4.84 3.59 4.32
CA PHE A 71 -5.92 2.85 3.66
C PHE A 71 -6.08 1.41 4.17
N MET A 72 -4.96 0.71 4.44
CA MET A 72 -4.98 -0.64 5.02
C MET A 72 -5.53 -0.68 6.44
N ILE A 73 -5.33 0.37 7.24
CA ILE A 73 -5.93 0.51 8.58
C ILE A 73 -7.44 0.67 8.47
N GLU A 74 -7.90 1.53 7.55
CA GLU A 74 -9.34 1.74 7.31
C GLU A 74 -10.05 0.45 6.87
N ARG A 75 -9.40 -0.35 6.01
CA ARG A 75 -9.94 -1.62 5.50
C ARG A 75 -9.61 -2.85 6.35
N ALA A 76 -8.89 -2.70 7.45
CA ALA A 76 -8.52 -3.80 8.33
C ALA A 76 -9.72 -4.66 8.81
N PRO A 77 -10.93 -4.11 9.04
CA PRO A 77 -12.11 -4.92 9.39
C PRO A 77 -12.45 -6.04 8.40
N GLU A 78 -12.09 -5.89 7.12
CA GLU A 78 -12.26 -6.93 6.11
C GLU A 78 -11.39 -8.17 6.38
N LEU A 79 -10.25 -7.97 7.04
CA LEU A 79 -9.31 -9.01 7.40
C LEU A 79 -9.58 -9.55 8.81
N THR A 80 -9.96 -8.70 9.76
CA THR A 80 -10.19 -9.09 11.16
C THR A 80 -11.57 -9.67 11.40
N GLY A 81 -12.50 -9.55 10.44
CA GLY A 81 -13.86 -10.06 10.56
C GLY A 81 -14.79 -9.19 11.41
N GLU A 82 -14.33 -8.00 11.85
CA GLU A 82 -15.12 -7.07 12.66
C GLU A 82 -16.27 -6.38 11.89
N GLY A 83 -16.45 -6.70 10.60
CA GLY A 83 -17.54 -6.20 9.75
C GLY A 83 -18.74 -7.13 9.56
N CYS A 84 -18.71 -8.38 10.02
CA CYS A 84 -19.80 -9.36 9.82
C CYS A 84 -20.65 -9.59 11.08
N ALA A 85 -21.05 -8.52 11.78
CA ALA A 85 -22.05 -8.58 12.85
C ALA A 85 -23.47 -8.27 12.34
N ALA A 86 -23.78 -8.72 11.12
CA ALA A 86 -25.13 -8.70 10.55
C ALA A 86 -25.37 -10.03 9.82
N CYS A 87 -25.17 -11.15 10.52
CA CYS A 87 -25.91 -12.35 10.22
C CYS A 87 -27.20 -12.22 11.04
N GLU A 88 -28.28 -11.92 10.35
CA GLU A 88 -29.63 -11.87 10.90
C GLU A 88 -29.92 -13.19 11.62
N ASP A 89 -30.02 -13.15 12.95
CA ASP A 89 -30.75 -14.18 13.70
C ASP A 89 -32.25 -13.92 13.44
N ASP A 90 -32.70 -14.22 12.23
CA ASP A 90 -34.11 -14.53 11.96
C ASP A 90 -34.37 -15.93 12.52
N ASP A 91 -34.47 -16.01 13.85
CA ASP A 91 -35.04 -17.17 14.52
C ASP A 91 -36.56 -17.13 14.27
N GLU A 92 -36.97 -17.67 13.12
CA GLU A 92 -38.34 -18.12 12.89
C GLU A 92 -38.66 -19.25 13.89
N GLU A 93 -39.00 -18.91 15.13
CA GLU A 93 -39.73 -19.81 16.03
C GLU A 93 -41.17 -19.94 15.53
N ARG A 94 -41.31 -20.86 14.58
CA ARG A 94 -42.55 -21.42 14.07
C ARG A 94 -43.17 -22.28 15.18
N GLY A 95 -44.39 -21.92 15.57
CA GLY A 95 -45.01 -22.38 16.81
C GLY A 95 -45.45 -23.84 16.92
N ASP A 96 -46.01 -24.14 18.09
CA ASP A 96 -47.35 -24.72 18.29
C ASP A 96 -47.88 -24.33 19.69
#